data_AF-A0A1S3QFK2-F1
#
_entry.id   AF-A0A1S3QFK2-F1
#
_cell.length_a   1.000
_cell.length_b   1.000
_cell.length_c   1.000
_cell.angle_alpha   90.00
_cell.angle_beta   90.00
_cell.angle_gamma   90.00
#
_symmetry.space_group_name_H-M   'P 1'
#
loop_
_entity.id
_entity.type
_entity.pdbx_description
1 polymer ?
#
loop_
_entity_poly.entity_id
_entity_poly.type
_entity_poly.pdbx_seq_one_letter_code
_entity_poly.pdbx_strand_id
1 'polypeptide(L)'
;MDPLTSFYSVMDPLISFYSVIYPLISFYSVMDPLISFYSVMDPLISFYSVMDPLISFYSVMDPLISFFSVVDSLDDEVVLQCSATVHKEQQKLCLAAEGFGNRLCFLESTSNAKNVPPDLSICTFVLEQSLSVRALQEMLANTEEKAEGKFMMKTAQGGGHRTLLYGHAVLLRHSYSGMYLCCLGTSRSSTDKLAFDVGLQEDTTGEACWWTIHPASKQRSEGEKVRVGDDLILVSVSSERYLVSL
;
A
#
# COMPACT_ATOMS: atom_id res chain seq x y z
N MET A 1 32.61 -38.72 -79.18
CA MET A 1 32.08 -38.21 -77.90
C MET A 1 32.17 -39.37 -76.92
N ASP A 2 33.14 -39.31 -76.00
CA ASP A 2 33.45 -40.42 -75.11
C ASP A 2 32.36 -40.58 -74.03
N PRO A 3 31.91 -41.82 -73.73
CA PRO A 3 30.83 -42.06 -72.77
C PRO A 3 31.13 -41.53 -71.36
N LEU A 4 32.42 -41.50 -71.00
CA LEU A 4 32.90 -41.04 -69.70
C LEU A 4 32.68 -39.53 -69.51
N THR A 5 32.88 -38.73 -70.56
CA THR A 5 32.75 -37.27 -70.52
C THR A 5 31.28 -36.85 -70.39
N SER A 6 30.37 -37.59 -71.03
CA SER A 6 28.92 -37.40 -70.87
C SER A 6 28.47 -37.68 -69.43
N PHE A 7 28.98 -38.77 -68.83
CA PHE A 7 28.68 -39.14 -67.45
C PHE A 7 29.14 -38.09 -66.42
N TYR A 8 30.36 -37.56 -66.55
CA TYR A 8 30.85 -36.49 -65.68
C TYR A 8 30.06 -35.19 -65.84
N SER A 9 29.65 -34.83 -67.06
CA SER A 9 28.85 -33.62 -67.30
C SER A 9 27.47 -33.63 -66.62
N VAL A 10 26.91 -34.83 -66.38
CA VAL A 10 25.60 -35.01 -65.70
C VAL A 10 25.77 -35.07 -64.18
N MET A 11 26.92 -35.52 -63.69
CA MET A 11 27.20 -35.61 -62.25
C MET A 11 27.66 -34.28 -61.63
N ASP A 12 28.29 -33.40 -62.41
CA ASP A 12 28.77 -32.09 -61.93
C ASP A 12 27.65 -31.18 -61.38
N PRO A 13 26.48 -31.04 -62.03
CA PRO A 13 25.36 -30.29 -61.46
C PRO A 13 24.83 -30.90 -60.16
N LEU A 14 24.84 -32.23 -60.05
CA LEU A 14 24.34 -32.96 -58.88
C LEU A 14 25.26 -32.79 -57.66
N ILE A 15 26.58 -32.81 -57.88
CA ILE A 15 27.61 -32.57 -56.85
C ILE A 15 27.59 -31.10 -56.39
N SER A 16 27.42 -30.16 -57.33
CA SER A 16 27.26 -28.74 -57.04
C SER A 16 26.01 -28.49 -56.18
N PHE A 17 24.88 -29.12 -56.52
CA PHE A 17 23.65 -29.03 -55.75
C PHE A 17 23.81 -29.61 -54.33
N TYR A 18 24.47 -30.77 -54.20
CA TYR A 18 24.75 -31.39 -52.89
C TYR A 18 25.67 -30.52 -52.03
N SER A 19 26.66 -29.85 -52.64
CA SER A 19 27.59 -28.95 -51.95
C SER A 19 26.93 -27.67 -51.44
N VAL A 20 25.82 -27.23 -52.04
CA VAL A 20 25.02 -26.07 -51.59
C VAL A 20 23.99 -26.48 -50.52
N ILE A 21 23.43 -27.69 -50.59
CA ILE A 21 22.44 -28.17 -49.62
C ILE A 21 23.06 -28.56 -48.29
N TYR A 22 24.24 -29.17 -48.28
CA TYR A 22 24.87 -29.68 -47.06
C TYR A 22 25.12 -28.60 -45.99
N PRO A 23 25.63 -27.39 -46.34
CA PRO A 23 25.75 -26.28 -45.38
C PRO A 23 24.39 -25.76 -44.90
N LEU A 24 23.35 -25.78 -45.75
CA LEU A 24 22.02 -25.29 -45.40
C LEU A 24 21.30 -26.23 -44.41
N ILE A 25 21.47 -27.54 -44.56
CA ILE A 25 20.97 -28.55 -43.62
C ILE A 25 21.72 -28.45 -42.28
N SER A 26 23.05 -28.30 -42.32
CA SER A 26 23.86 -28.10 -41.11
C SER A 26 23.50 -26.80 -40.38
N PHE A 27 23.09 -25.76 -41.10
CA PHE A 27 22.60 -24.51 -40.50
C PHE A 27 21.23 -24.71 -39.84
N TYR A 28 20.30 -25.41 -40.51
CA TYR A 28 19.00 -25.75 -39.94
C TYR A 28 19.10 -26.60 -38.67
N SER A 29 19.98 -27.61 -38.65
CA SER A 29 20.17 -28.45 -37.46
C SER A 29 20.76 -27.71 -36.25
N VAL A 30 21.44 -26.58 -36.48
CA VAL A 30 21.98 -25.70 -35.43
C VAL A 30 20.93 -24.69 -34.94
N MET A 31 19.96 -24.34 -35.78
CA MET A 31 18.86 -23.45 -35.42
C MET A 31 17.72 -24.16 -34.65
N ASP A 32 17.55 -25.46 -34.83
CA ASP A 32 16.53 -26.25 -34.12
C ASP A 32 16.64 -26.19 -32.58
N PRO A 33 17.82 -26.33 -31.95
CA PRO A 33 17.98 -26.14 -30.51
C PRO A 33 17.67 -24.71 -30.06
N LEU A 34 17.96 -23.70 -30.91
CA LEU A 34 17.72 -22.29 -30.61
C LEU A 34 16.22 -21.96 -30.64
N ILE A 35 15.48 -22.54 -31.58
CA ILE A 35 14.00 -22.43 -31.69
C ILE A 35 13.34 -23.19 -30.54
N SER A 36 13.84 -24.37 -30.18
CA SER A 36 13.40 -25.11 -28.99
C SER A 36 13.66 -24.34 -27.70
N PHE A 37 14.74 -23.57 -27.63
CA PHE A 37 15.04 -22.74 -26.45
C PHE A 37 14.09 -21.54 -26.37
N TYR A 38 13.80 -20.91 -27.52
CA TYR A 38 12.81 -19.83 -27.62
C TYR A 38 11.41 -20.30 -27.23
N SER A 39 10.97 -21.49 -27.68
CA SER A 39 9.65 -22.02 -27.34
C SER A 39 9.48 -22.43 -25.88
N VAL A 40 10.59 -22.69 -25.16
CA VAL A 40 10.62 -22.94 -23.71
C VAL A 40 10.67 -21.62 -22.92
N MET A 41 11.29 -20.59 -23.49
CA MET A 41 11.30 -19.24 -22.91
C MET A 41 9.96 -18.51 -23.12
N ASP A 42 9.18 -18.83 -24.15
CA ASP A 42 7.87 -18.22 -24.41
C ASP A 42 6.86 -18.41 -23.25
N PRO A 43 6.71 -19.61 -22.66
CA PRO A 43 5.95 -19.79 -21.42
C PRO A 43 6.51 -18.99 -20.25
N LEU A 44 7.84 -18.84 -20.15
CA LEU A 44 8.49 -18.08 -19.08
C LEU A 44 8.26 -16.57 -19.25
N ILE A 45 8.32 -16.05 -20.48
CA ILE A 45 8.04 -14.66 -20.85
C ILE A 45 6.55 -14.36 -20.72
N SER A 46 5.68 -15.30 -21.11
CA SER A 46 4.25 -15.25 -20.84
C SER A 46 3.98 -15.20 -19.34
N PHE A 47 4.64 -16.04 -18.55
CA PHE A 47 4.54 -16.04 -17.10
C PHE A 47 5.05 -14.73 -16.48
N TYR A 48 6.17 -14.18 -16.96
CA TYR A 48 6.64 -12.85 -16.58
C TYR A 48 5.65 -11.75 -17.00
N SER A 49 5.02 -11.84 -18.18
CA SER A 49 4.02 -10.87 -18.64
C SER A 49 2.66 -11.00 -17.94
N VAL A 50 2.39 -12.13 -17.29
CA VAL A 50 1.21 -12.36 -16.43
C VAL A 50 1.54 -11.97 -14.98
N MET A 51 2.79 -12.17 -14.57
CA MET A 51 3.34 -11.62 -13.34
C MET A 51 3.53 -10.11 -13.43
N ASP A 52 3.70 -9.50 -14.59
CA ASP A 52 3.87 -8.05 -14.74
C ASP A 52 2.62 -7.27 -14.32
N PRO A 53 1.38 -7.68 -14.68
CA PRO A 53 0.17 -7.16 -14.08
C PRO A 53 0.12 -7.38 -12.58
N LEU A 54 0.62 -8.51 -12.07
CA LEU A 54 0.66 -8.87 -10.65
C LEU A 54 1.71 -8.07 -9.87
N ILE A 55 2.89 -7.81 -10.44
CA ILE A 55 3.99 -6.96 -9.97
C ILE A 55 3.57 -5.50 -10.11
N SER A 56 2.84 -5.13 -11.17
CA SER A 56 2.22 -3.82 -11.29
C SER A 56 1.14 -3.66 -10.24
N PHE A 57 0.36 -4.71 -9.93
CA PHE A 57 -0.60 -4.75 -8.83
C PHE A 57 0.11 -4.61 -7.49
N TYR A 58 1.22 -5.32 -7.28
CA TYR A 58 2.08 -5.16 -6.09
C TYR A 58 2.73 -3.77 -6.04
N SER A 59 3.10 -3.17 -7.18
CA SER A 59 3.69 -1.82 -7.26
C SER A 59 2.66 -0.69 -7.18
N VAL A 60 1.39 -0.99 -7.48
CA VAL A 60 0.20 -0.17 -7.26
C VAL A 60 -0.32 -0.37 -5.83
N MET A 61 0.04 -1.48 -5.18
CA MET A 61 -0.09 -1.70 -3.73
C MET A 61 1.13 -1.15 -2.96
N ASP A 62 2.27 -0.91 -3.61
CA ASP A 62 3.48 -0.28 -3.01
C ASP A 62 3.31 1.19 -2.59
N PRO A 63 2.28 1.97 -2.98
CA PRO A 63 1.97 3.24 -2.33
C PRO A 63 1.07 3.08 -1.09
N LEU A 64 0.49 1.89 -0.82
CA LEU A 64 -0.56 1.72 0.20
C LEU A 64 -0.04 1.43 1.62
N ILE A 65 1.24 1.68 1.87
CA ILE A 65 1.80 1.54 3.22
C ILE A 65 1.84 2.93 3.86
N SER A 66 0.91 3.18 4.78
CA SER A 66 1.04 4.27 5.74
C SER A 66 2.14 3.90 6.74
N PHE A 67 3.31 4.52 6.57
CA PHE A 67 4.39 4.52 7.53
C PHE A 67 4.00 5.34 8.77
N PHE A 68 4.06 4.72 9.94
CA PHE A 68 3.84 5.40 11.20
C PHE A 68 5.16 5.94 11.72
N SER A 69 5.33 7.27 11.73
CA SER A 69 6.42 7.89 12.47
C SER A 69 5.88 8.36 13.82
N VAL A 70 6.18 7.61 14.88
CA VAL A 70 6.06 8.12 16.26
C VAL A 70 7.12 9.20 16.43
N VAL A 71 6.68 10.44 16.62
CA VAL A 71 7.60 11.59 16.71
C VAL A 71 8.08 11.77 18.16
N ASP A 72 7.31 11.36 19.17
CA ASP A 72 7.79 11.35 20.55
C ASP A 72 7.05 10.32 21.42
N SER A 73 7.79 9.59 22.26
CA SER A 73 7.26 8.58 23.19
C SER A 73 6.82 9.15 24.54
N LEU A 74 7.04 10.45 24.77
CA LEU A 74 6.72 11.11 26.04
C LEU A 74 5.25 11.58 26.12
N ASP A 75 4.63 11.93 24.99
CA ASP A 75 3.25 12.48 24.93
C ASP A 75 2.31 11.72 23.95
N ASP A 76 2.68 10.51 23.52
CA ASP A 76 1.90 9.67 22.59
C ASP A 76 1.53 10.39 21.27
N GLU A 77 2.37 11.35 20.83
CA GLU A 77 2.21 12.12 19.59
C GLU A 77 2.77 11.39 18.38
N VAL A 78 1.98 11.35 17.31
CA VAL A 78 2.21 10.52 16.14
C VAL A 78 1.85 11.26 14.86
N VAL A 79 2.59 10.97 13.80
CA VAL A 79 2.29 11.45 12.45
C VAL A 79 2.09 10.24 11.55
N LEU A 80 1.00 10.28 10.78
CA LEU A 80 0.74 9.28 9.73
C LEU A 80 1.45 9.73 8.47
N GLN A 81 2.44 8.97 8.02
CA GLN A 81 3.21 9.26 6.82
C GLN A 81 2.93 8.17 5.77
N CYS A 82 3.02 8.47 4.49
CA CYS A 82 3.19 7.47 3.45
C CYS A 82 4.33 7.88 2.52
N SER A 83 4.84 6.93 1.74
CA SER A 83 5.83 7.20 0.71
C SER A 83 5.29 6.76 -0.63
N ALA A 84 5.21 7.67 -1.59
CA ALA A 84 4.75 7.40 -2.94
C ALA A 84 5.83 7.81 -3.95
N THR A 85 5.97 7.06 -5.04
CA THR A 85 6.91 7.42 -6.11
C THR A 85 6.20 8.30 -7.13
N VAL A 86 6.57 9.58 -7.20
CA VAL A 86 6.02 10.55 -8.14
C VAL A 86 7.15 11.04 -9.05
N HIS A 87 6.95 10.99 -10.36
CA HIS A 87 7.99 11.40 -11.34
C HIS A 87 9.38 10.75 -11.16
N LYS A 88 9.42 9.46 -10.73
CA LYS A 88 10.65 8.69 -10.43
C LYS A 88 11.42 9.16 -9.18
N GLU A 89 10.84 10.03 -8.37
CA GLU A 89 11.37 10.41 -7.07
C GLU A 89 10.43 9.92 -5.96
N GLN A 90 11.01 9.44 -4.86
CA GLN A 90 10.21 9.11 -3.67
C GLN A 90 9.79 10.38 -2.95
N GLN A 91 8.49 10.54 -2.77
CA GLN A 91 7.88 11.60 -2.00
C GLN A 91 7.35 11.04 -0.68
N LYS A 92 7.75 11.67 0.41
CA LYS A 92 7.15 11.50 1.74
C LYS A 92 5.99 12.48 1.90
N LEU A 93 4.84 11.94 2.27
CA LEU A 93 3.60 12.68 2.48
C LEU A 93 3.10 12.38 3.89
N CYS A 94 2.61 13.41 4.59
CA CYS A 94 1.98 13.27 5.90
C CYS A 94 0.49 13.56 5.79
N LEU A 95 -0.32 12.78 6.51
CA LEU A 95 -1.74 13.11 6.66
C LEU A 95 -1.86 14.38 7.50
N ALA A 96 -2.56 15.36 6.97
CA ALA A 96 -2.76 16.66 7.58
C ALA A 96 -4.24 17.03 7.59
N ALA A 97 -4.63 17.88 8.53
CA ALA A 97 -5.95 18.50 8.55
C ALA A 97 -5.88 19.88 9.20
N GLU A 98 -6.64 20.84 8.69
CA GLU A 98 -6.73 22.18 9.29
C GLU A 98 -7.62 22.18 10.54
N GLY A 99 -8.71 21.39 10.50
CA GLY A 99 -9.70 21.27 11.57
C GLY A 99 -10.78 22.33 11.46
N PHE A 100 -10.53 23.53 12.01
CA PHE A 100 -11.51 24.61 11.95
C PHE A 100 -11.59 25.16 10.52
N GLY A 101 -12.81 25.32 9.98
CA GLY A 101 -13.02 25.78 8.60
C GLY A 101 -12.89 24.67 7.55
N ASN A 102 -11.92 23.77 7.68
CA ASN A 102 -11.78 22.60 6.82
C ASN A 102 -11.54 21.30 7.62
N ARG A 103 -12.55 20.43 7.62
CA ARG A 103 -12.53 19.16 8.34
C ARG A 103 -12.00 18.00 7.50
N LEU A 104 -11.72 18.19 6.22
CA LEU A 104 -11.19 17.12 5.37
C LEU A 104 -9.70 16.97 5.57
N CYS A 105 -9.24 15.72 5.59
CA CYS A 105 -7.83 15.42 5.57
C CYS A 105 -7.27 15.59 4.16
N PHE A 106 -6.00 15.99 4.10
CA PHE A 106 -5.21 16.10 2.88
C PHE A 106 -3.79 15.61 3.14
N LEU A 107 -2.96 15.57 2.09
CA LEU A 107 -1.58 15.13 2.18
C LEU A 107 -0.64 16.34 2.08
N GLU A 108 0.19 16.52 3.11
CA GLU A 108 1.24 17.55 3.16
C GLU A 108 2.59 16.93 2.78
N SER A 109 3.32 17.54 1.85
CA SER A 109 4.62 16.99 1.43
C SER A 109 5.73 17.33 2.41
N THR A 110 6.39 16.31 2.96
CA THR A 110 7.52 16.46 3.89
C THR A 110 8.86 16.12 3.23
N SER A 111 8.87 15.93 1.91
CA SER A 111 10.04 15.49 1.14
C SER A 111 11.16 16.53 1.09
N ASN A 112 10.81 17.82 1.08
CA ASN A 112 11.75 18.92 0.92
C ASN A 112 12.12 19.63 2.24
N ALA A 113 12.09 18.89 3.36
CA ALA A 113 12.35 19.44 4.70
C ALA A 113 13.70 20.17 4.85
N LYS A 114 14.68 19.90 3.97
CA LYS A 114 15.98 20.58 3.95
C LYS A 114 15.92 22.02 3.47
N ASN A 115 14.98 22.35 2.58
CA ASN A 115 14.86 23.68 1.98
C ASN A 115 13.63 24.44 2.48
N VAL A 116 12.56 23.72 2.81
CA VAL A 116 11.30 24.29 3.31
C VAL A 116 10.87 23.46 4.52
N PRO A 117 10.80 24.03 5.73
CA PRO A 117 10.31 23.29 6.89
C PRO A 117 8.83 22.95 6.69
N PRO A 118 8.42 21.68 6.82
CA PRO A 118 7.01 21.30 6.71
C PRO A 118 6.21 21.80 7.91
N ASP A 119 4.93 22.13 7.71
CA ASP A 119 4.03 22.48 8.81
C ASP A 119 3.54 21.20 9.51
N LEU A 120 4.32 20.75 10.49
CA LEU A 120 3.97 19.56 11.27
C LEU A 120 2.81 19.81 12.24
N SER A 121 2.45 21.06 12.55
CA SER A 121 1.44 21.35 13.56
C SER A 121 0.05 20.82 13.18
N ILE A 122 -0.25 20.79 11.88
CA ILE A 122 -1.49 20.25 11.29
C ILE A 122 -1.39 18.76 10.92
N CYS A 123 -0.21 18.14 11.10
CA CYS A 123 0.05 16.73 10.79
C CYS A 123 0.09 15.86 12.05
N THR A 124 0.12 16.49 13.24
CA THR A 124 0.28 15.79 14.51
C THR A 124 -1.05 15.29 15.06
N PHE A 125 -1.09 14.00 15.39
CA PHE A 125 -2.17 13.36 16.10
C PHE A 125 -1.68 12.85 17.45
N VAL A 126 -2.60 12.71 18.40
CA VAL A 126 -2.38 12.15 19.72
C VAL A 126 -3.14 10.83 19.81
N LEU A 127 -2.47 9.77 20.24
CA LEU A 127 -3.13 8.50 20.52
C LEU A 127 -3.94 8.61 21.81
N GLU A 128 -5.25 8.82 21.68
CA GLU A 128 -6.11 9.07 22.82
C GLU A 128 -6.63 7.80 23.48
N GLN A 129 -6.84 6.72 22.73
CA GLN A 129 -7.23 5.41 23.26
C GLN A 129 -6.68 4.28 22.39
N SER A 130 -6.41 3.13 23.02
CA SER A 130 -6.13 1.85 22.37
C SER A 130 -6.85 0.75 23.12
N LEU A 131 -7.76 0.05 22.45
CA LEU A 131 -8.62 -0.97 23.02
C LEU A 131 -8.58 -2.23 22.16
N SER A 132 -8.77 -3.39 22.78
CA SER A 132 -9.11 -4.58 22.00
C SER A 132 -10.48 -4.37 21.34
N VAL A 133 -10.71 -5.00 20.18
CA VAL A 133 -11.98 -4.87 19.45
C VAL A 133 -13.19 -5.23 20.32
N ARG A 134 -13.05 -6.25 21.19
CA ARG A 134 -14.11 -6.64 22.13
C ARG A 134 -14.39 -5.57 23.18
N ALA A 135 -13.35 -4.97 23.76
CA ALA A 135 -13.50 -3.89 24.73
C ALA A 135 -14.13 -2.64 24.08
N LEU A 136 -13.81 -2.37 22.82
CA LEU A 136 -14.47 -1.31 22.04
C LEU A 136 -15.97 -1.60 21.88
N GLN A 137 -16.34 -2.81 21.44
CA GLN A 137 -17.75 -3.19 21.29
C GLN A 137 -18.53 -3.06 22.61
N GLU A 138 -17.95 -3.51 23.72
CA GLU A 138 -18.55 -3.35 25.05
C GLU A 138 -18.71 -1.87 25.44
N MET A 139 -17.74 -1.02 25.12
CA MET A 139 -17.79 0.41 25.39
C MET A 139 -18.87 1.12 24.56
N LEU A 140 -18.99 0.78 23.27
CA LEU A 140 -20.00 1.34 22.38
C LEU A 140 -21.41 0.92 22.79
N ALA A 141 -21.63 -0.36 23.12
CA ALA A 141 -22.93 -0.86 23.60
C ALA A 141 -23.40 -0.14 24.89
N ASN A 142 -22.47 0.16 25.80
CA ASN A 142 -22.76 0.90 27.04
C ASN A 142 -23.07 2.39 26.81
N THR A 143 -22.66 2.94 25.67
CA THR A 143 -22.89 4.35 25.32
C THR A 143 -24.29 4.55 24.74
N GLU A 144 -24.81 3.56 24.01
CA GLU A 144 -26.16 3.58 23.43
C GLU A 144 -27.26 3.48 24.51
N GLU A 145 -27.05 2.70 25.58
CA GLU A 145 -28.04 2.57 26.66
C GLU A 145 -28.13 3.79 27.60
N LYS A 146 -27.16 4.72 27.55
CA LYS A 146 -27.05 5.85 28.52
C LYS A 146 -27.33 7.24 27.94
N ALA A 147 -27.89 7.31 26.73
CA ALA A 147 -28.13 8.57 26.01
C ALA A 147 -29.17 9.53 26.64
N GLU A 148 -29.78 9.23 27.80
CA GLU A 148 -30.67 10.16 28.52
C GLU A 148 -29.98 11.02 29.59
N GLY A 149 -28.67 10.85 29.84
CA GLY A 149 -27.94 11.61 30.85
C GLY A 149 -26.63 12.13 30.31
N LYS A 150 -26.52 13.45 30.12
CA LYS A 150 -25.33 14.18 29.66
C LYS A 150 -24.15 13.99 30.63
N PHE A 151 -23.46 12.86 30.54
CA PHE A 151 -22.19 12.61 31.21
C PHE A 151 -21.10 12.70 30.14
N MET A 152 -20.29 13.77 30.21
CA MET A 152 -19.00 13.79 29.53
C MET A 152 -18.28 12.50 29.89
N MET A 153 -17.97 11.69 28.89
CA MET A 153 -17.13 10.51 29.03
C MET A 153 -15.86 10.97 29.72
N LYS A 154 -15.72 10.66 31.02
CA LYS A 154 -14.41 10.71 31.67
C LYS A 154 -13.61 9.68 30.91
N THR A 155 -12.84 10.14 29.92
CA THR A 155 -11.70 9.43 29.37
C THR A 155 -11.03 8.75 30.54
N ALA A 156 -11.06 7.42 30.57
CA ALA A 156 -10.36 6.65 31.58
C ALA A 156 -8.92 7.16 31.54
N GLN A 157 -8.58 7.96 32.55
CA GLN A 157 -7.30 8.62 32.69
C GLN A 157 -6.32 7.53 33.12
N GLY A 158 -5.94 6.71 32.15
CA GLY A 158 -4.81 5.81 32.25
C GLY A 158 -3.55 6.64 32.02
N GLY A 159 -3.10 7.32 33.08
CA GLY A 159 -1.79 7.99 33.12
C GLY A 159 -0.66 6.96 33.13
N GLY A 160 -0.42 6.32 31.99
CA GLY A 160 0.69 5.42 31.74
C GLY A 160 0.92 5.28 30.24
N HIS A 161 2.18 5.09 29.83
CA HIS A 161 2.54 4.87 28.43
C HIS A 161 1.63 3.81 27.80
N ARG A 162 0.82 4.25 26.82
CA ARG A 162 -0.14 3.37 26.16
C ARG A 162 0.63 2.49 25.20
N THR A 163 0.69 1.21 25.49
CA THR A 163 1.34 0.27 24.57
C THR A 163 0.40 -0.02 23.41
N LEU A 164 0.77 0.42 22.21
CA LEU A 164 0.08 0.10 20.97
C LEU A 164 0.33 -1.37 20.59
N LEU A 165 -0.73 -2.14 20.36
CA LEU A 165 -0.66 -3.53 19.91
C LEU A 165 -1.31 -3.68 18.53
N TYR A 166 -0.76 -4.55 17.70
CA TYR A 166 -1.45 -5.00 16.49
C TYR A 166 -2.78 -5.68 16.86
N GLY A 167 -3.84 -5.35 16.12
CA GLY A 167 -5.20 -5.86 16.32
C GLY A 167 -6.06 -5.02 17.25
N HIS A 168 -5.49 -3.99 17.86
CA HIS A 168 -6.25 -3.04 18.66
C HIS A 168 -6.93 -2.00 17.78
N ALA A 169 -8.09 -1.56 18.25
CA ALA A 169 -8.74 -0.35 17.76
C ALA A 169 -8.16 0.87 18.48
N VAL A 170 -7.90 1.93 17.73
CA VAL A 170 -7.33 3.17 18.22
C VAL A 170 -8.22 4.36 17.91
N LEU A 171 -8.11 5.35 18.79
CA LEU A 171 -8.73 6.66 18.65
C LEU A 171 -7.64 7.71 18.53
N LEU A 172 -7.62 8.41 17.39
CA LEU A 172 -6.63 9.43 17.08
C LEU A 172 -7.28 10.81 17.17
N ARG A 173 -6.73 11.68 18.01
CA ARG A 173 -7.16 13.07 18.13
C ARG A 173 -6.17 13.98 17.44
N HIS A 174 -6.63 14.83 16.55
CA HIS A 174 -5.83 15.87 15.92
C HIS A 174 -5.35 16.86 16.98
N SER A 175 -4.03 17.04 17.10
CA SER A 175 -3.42 17.79 18.22
C SER A 175 -3.87 19.25 18.23
N TYR A 176 -3.88 19.89 17.06
CA TYR A 176 -4.22 21.31 16.92
C TYR A 176 -5.70 21.63 17.15
N SER A 177 -6.63 20.89 16.53
CA SER A 177 -8.07 21.19 16.62
C SER A 177 -8.79 20.49 17.77
N GLY A 178 -8.19 19.45 18.36
CA GLY A 178 -8.84 18.62 19.37
C GLY A 178 -9.94 17.70 18.85
N MET A 179 -10.16 17.67 17.53
CA MET A 179 -11.14 16.80 16.87
C MET A 179 -10.56 15.41 16.59
N TYR A 180 -11.41 14.44 16.31
CA TYR A 180 -11.04 13.04 16.11
C TYR A 180 -11.00 12.66 14.63
N LEU A 181 -10.00 11.87 14.24
CA LEU A 181 -9.85 11.34 12.88
C LEU A 181 -10.93 10.29 12.60
N CYS A 182 -11.72 10.49 11.54
CA CYS A 182 -12.87 9.67 11.24
C CYS A 182 -13.02 9.35 9.74
N CYS A 183 -13.70 8.24 9.48
CA CYS A 183 -14.22 7.89 8.17
C CYS A 183 -15.56 8.59 7.96
N LEU A 184 -15.67 9.46 6.94
CA LEU A 184 -16.88 10.23 6.66
C LEU A 184 -17.87 9.41 5.84
N GLY A 185 -19.17 9.60 6.07
CA GLY A 185 -20.23 8.91 5.30
C GLY A 185 -20.39 9.36 3.85
N THR A 186 -19.63 10.35 3.39
CA THR A 186 -19.69 10.92 2.04
C THR A 186 -18.31 10.96 1.41
N SER A 187 -18.22 10.64 0.12
CA SER A 187 -17.02 10.87 -0.69
C SER A 187 -17.23 12.06 -1.63
N ARG A 188 -16.23 12.95 -1.69
CA ARG A 188 -16.15 14.06 -2.65
C ARG A 188 -15.37 13.69 -3.91
N SER A 189 -14.72 12.52 -3.93
CA SER A 189 -13.99 12.02 -5.08
C SER A 189 -14.92 11.30 -6.06
N SER A 190 -14.91 11.74 -7.33
CA SER A 190 -15.80 11.21 -8.38
C SER A 190 -15.31 9.90 -9.02
N THR A 191 -14.15 9.38 -8.63
CA THR A 191 -13.50 8.25 -9.32
C THR A 191 -13.84 6.88 -8.72
N ASP A 192 -14.04 6.80 -7.40
CA ASP A 192 -14.47 5.57 -6.72
C ASP A 192 -15.72 5.80 -5.89
N LYS A 193 -16.84 5.19 -6.32
CA LYS A 193 -18.15 5.29 -5.66
C LYS A 193 -18.21 4.59 -4.31
N LEU A 194 -17.21 3.76 -3.99
CA LEU A 194 -17.12 3.01 -2.74
C LEU A 194 -16.09 3.62 -1.78
N ALA A 195 -15.37 4.66 -2.20
CA ALA A 195 -14.50 5.40 -1.32
C ALA A 195 -15.32 6.24 -0.34
N PHE A 196 -14.73 6.50 0.82
CA PHE A 196 -15.21 7.45 1.81
C PHE A 196 -14.09 8.44 2.07
N ASP A 197 -14.43 9.72 2.22
CA ASP A 197 -13.42 10.71 2.58
C ASP A 197 -12.99 10.52 4.04
N VAL A 198 -11.73 10.84 4.31
CA VAL A 198 -11.21 10.89 5.68
C VAL A 198 -11.25 12.35 6.17
N GLY A 199 -11.69 12.55 7.40
CA GLY A 199 -11.79 13.89 7.97
C GLY A 199 -11.83 13.90 9.50
N LEU A 200 -12.21 15.05 10.05
CA LEU A 200 -12.25 15.31 11.48
C LEU A 200 -13.68 15.52 11.99
N GLN A 201 -14.00 14.94 13.15
CA GLN A 201 -15.28 15.12 13.87
C GLN A 201 -15.05 15.55 15.33
N GLU A 202 -16.01 16.28 15.90
CA GLU A 202 -15.93 16.75 17.28
C GLU A 202 -16.34 15.67 18.29
N ASP A 203 -17.23 14.79 17.86
CA ASP A 203 -17.79 13.69 18.63
C ASP A 203 -17.14 12.36 18.29
N THR A 204 -16.98 11.53 19.31
CA THR A 204 -16.50 10.15 19.18
C THR A 204 -17.65 9.16 19.17
N THR A 205 -18.86 9.60 18.82
CA THR A 205 -20.05 8.75 18.90
C THR A 205 -20.01 7.67 17.83
N GLY A 206 -20.23 6.43 18.25
CA GLY A 206 -20.22 5.27 17.36
C GLY A 206 -18.82 4.89 16.90
N GLU A 207 -18.77 4.24 15.74
CA GLU A 207 -17.57 3.54 15.24
C GLU A 207 -16.72 4.40 14.28
N ALA A 208 -17.24 5.54 13.81
CA ALA A 208 -16.64 6.27 12.69
C ALA A 208 -15.24 6.85 12.98
N CYS A 209 -14.93 7.12 14.25
CA CYS A 209 -13.62 7.64 14.69
C CYS A 209 -12.60 6.54 15.05
N TRP A 210 -12.98 5.27 14.93
CA TRP A 210 -12.16 4.15 15.35
C TRP A 210 -11.47 3.46 14.18
N TRP A 211 -10.20 3.13 14.39
CA TRP A 211 -9.35 2.48 13.39
C TRP A 211 -8.66 1.27 13.98
N THR A 212 -8.74 0.10 13.35
CA THR A 212 -7.90 -1.04 13.75
C THR A 212 -6.53 -0.98 13.09
N ILE A 213 -5.51 -1.40 13.82
CA ILE A 213 -4.12 -1.42 13.36
C ILE A 213 -3.71 -2.85 13.04
N HIS A 214 -3.27 -3.09 11.81
CA HIS A 214 -2.78 -4.40 11.37
C HIS A 214 -1.34 -4.32 10.86
N PRO A 215 -0.56 -5.40 10.99
CA PRO A 215 0.80 -5.43 10.48
C PRO A 215 0.79 -5.48 8.94
N ALA A 216 1.61 -4.64 8.30
CA ALA A 216 1.72 -4.63 6.84
C ALA A 216 2.46 -5.86 6.27
N SER A 217 3.31 -6.50 7.09
CA SER A 217 4.13 -7.65 6.67
C SER A 217 3.99 -8.83 7.62
N LYS A 218 4.35 -10.02 7.13
CA LYS A 218 4.40 -11.27 7.93
C LYS A 218 5.50 -11.28 8.99
N GLN A 219 6.33 -10.23 9.07
CA GLN A 219 7.36 -10.11 10.11
C GLN A 219 6.75 -9.75 11.48
N ARG A 220 5.53 -9.24 11.49
CA ARG A 220 4.79 -8.88 12.70
C ARG A 220 3.51 -9.71 12.79
N SER A 221 3.01 -9.88 14.00
CA SER A 221 1.80 -10.66 14.29
C SER A 221 0.82 -9.87 15.17
N GLU A 222 -0.45 -10.25 15.08
CA GLU A 222 -1.51 -9.75 15.95
C GLU A 222 -1.14 -9.91 17.44
N GLY A 223 -1.41 -8.89 18.24
CA GLY A 223 -1.05 -8.83 19.67
C GLY A 223 0.41 -8.47 19.96
N GLU A 224 1.28 -8.35 18.96
CA GLU A 224 2.64 -7.82 19.18
C GLU A 224 2.63 -6.31 19.42
N LYS A 225 3.65 -5.81 20.14
CA LYS A 225 3.86 -4.38 20.33
C LYS A 225 4.30 -3.73 19.02
N VAL A 226 3.62 -2.66 18.64
CA VAL A 226 4.03 -1.81 17.52
C VAL A 226 5.29 -1.05 17.91
N ARG A 227 6.30 -1.06 17.03
CA ARG A 227 7.56 -0.35 17.22
C ARG A 227 7.59 0.93 16.39
N VAL A 228 8.44 1.89 16.79
CA VAL A 228 8.66 3.11 16.02
C VAL A 228 9.18 2.76 14.63
N GLY A 229 8.53 3.31 13.60
CA GLY A 229 8.89 3.05 12.20
C GLY A 229 8.41 1.71 11.66
N ASP A 230 7.56 0.97 12.38
CA ASP A 230 6.86 -0.17 11.81
C ASP A 230 5.83 0.29 10.74
N ASP A 231 5.61 -0.58 9.76
CA ASP A 231 4.64 -0.39 8.68
C ASP A 231 3.25 -0.86 9.13
N LEU A 232 2.27 0.04 9.06
CA LEU A 232 0.93 -0.20 9.58
C LEU A 232 -0.12 -0.15 8.46
N ILE A 233 -1.14 -0.97 8.62
CA ILE A 233 -2.39 -0.89 7.88
C ILE A 233 -3.47 -0.40 8.84
N LEU A 234 -4.10 0.73 8.51
CA LEU A 234 -5.26 1.25 9.22
C LEU A 234 -6.55 0.83 8.51
N VAL A 235 -7.48 0.25 9.27
CA VAL A 235 -8.80 -0.15 8.77
C VAL A 235 -9.86 0.55 9.61
N SER A 236 -10.77 1.28 8.95
CA SER A 236 -11.91 1.91 9.61
C SER A 236 -12.82 0.85 10.23
N VAL A 237 -13.20 1.02 11.49
CA VAL A 237 -14.14 0.12 12.17
C VAL A 237 -15.54 0.23 11.56
N SER A 238 -16.01 1.44 11.26
CA SER A 238 -17.38 1.66 10.78
C SER A 238 -17.63 1.17 9.36
N SER A 239 -16.59 1.16 8.52
CA SER A 239 -16.73 0.86 7.09
C SER A 239 -15.95 -0.37 6.66
N GLU A 240 -15.11 -0.95 7.52
CA GLU A 240 -14.20 -2.06 7.22
C GLU A 240 -13.31 -1.78 5.99
N ARG A 241 -12.93 -0.51 5.79
CA ARG A 241 -12.13 -0.06 4.64
C ARG A 241 -10.78 0.46 5.08
N TYR A 242 -9.80 0.21 4.22
CA TYR A 242 -8.43 0.69 4.39
C TYR A 242 -8.35 2.21 4.25
N LEU A 243 -7.48 2.81 5.06
CA LEU A 243 -7.00 4.17 4.79
C LEU A 243 -5.97 4.10 3.67
N VAL A 244 -6.25 4.76 2.54
CA VAL A 244 -5.44 4.69 1.33
C VAL A 244 -5.02 6.10 0.88
N SER A 245 -3.78 6.27 0.45
CA SER A 245 -3.34 7.48 -0.27
C SER A 245 -3.63 7.32 -1.75
N LEU A 246 -4.38 8.27 -2.33
CA LEU A 246 -4.72 8.34 -3.75
C LEU A 246 -3.53 8.79 -4.61
#